data_AF-A0A7S1A9Q7-F1
#
_entry.id   AF-A0A7S1A9Q7-F1
#
_cell.length_a   1.000
_cell.length_b   1.000
_cell.length_c   1.000
_cell.angle_alpha   90.00
_cell.angle_beta   90.00
_cell.angle_gamma   90.00
#
_symmetry.space_group_name_H-M   'P 1'
#
loop_
_entity.id
_entity.type
_entity.pdbx_description
1 polymer ?
#
loop_
_entity_poly.entity_id
_entity_poly.type
_entity_poly.pdbx_seq_one_letter_code
_entity_poly.pdbx_strand_id
1 'polypeptide(L)'
;ALQSELDLLWACGYDPEGRQQLGGYVTGTQKWIGTSEACVLLRGQSVRCNIVAFRQGSAGDGSTAAAAAMEQAFRHFSGQSSKERWGLGVGQVTRVSRPPLYLQHSGHSRTVVGVQRRFDKSGQVDFLLVLDPGLGDRGFGDFLSASRRGTGWQKFVKRSIAPLQRKSEYEFLVIEEGAITRDQAA
;
A
#
# COMPACT_ATOMS: atom_id res chain seq x y z
N ALA A 1 13.29 -15.26 9.68
CA ALA A 1 12.57 -15.78 8.50
C ALA A 1 12.66 -14.79 7.34
N LEU A 2 11.91 -13.68 7.32
CA LEU A 2 11.90 -12.74 6.18
C LEU A 2 13.26 -12.11 5.82
N GLN A 3 14.03 -11.66 6.82
CA GLN A 3 15.37 -11.09 6.55
C GLN A 3 16.31 -12.10 5.91
N SER A 4 16.27 -13.36 6.38
CA SER A 4 17.10 -14.43 5.85
C SER A 4 16.72 -14.81 4.42
N GLU A 5 15.42 -14.82 4.12
CA GLU A 5 14.93 -15.02 2.75
C GLU A 5 15.40 -13.91 1.81
N LEU A 6 15.34 -12.65 2.24
CA LEU A 6 15.83 -11.52 1.45
C LEU A 6 17.34 -11.64 1.15
N ASP A 7 18.14 -11.97 2.16
CA ASP A 7 19.59 -12.17 1.99
C ASP A 7 19.90 -13.32 1.01
N LEU A 8 19.11 -14.39 1.03
CA LEU A 8 19.24 -15.50 0.07
C LEU A 8 18.88 -15.08 -1.35
N LEU A 9 17.77 -14.36 -1.55
CA LEU A 9 17.35 -13.88 -2.87
C LEU A 9 18.38 -12.90 -3.45
N TRP A 10 18.92 -12.00 -2.62
CA TRP A 10 20.04 -11.15 -2.99
C TRP A 10 21.31 -11.92 -3.36
N ALA A 11 21.59 -13.06 -2.72
CA ALA A 11 22.67 -13.96 -3.11
C ALA A 11 22.39 -14.67 -4.45
N CYS A 12 21.12 -14.89 -4.79
CA CYS A 12 20.69 -15.42 -6.08
C CYS A 12 20.67 -14.36 -7.21
N GLY A 13 21.05 -13.11 -6.93
CA GLY A 13 21.21 -12.06 -7.94
C GLY A 13 20.01 -11.12 -8.11
N TYR A 14 18.99 -11.22 -7.25
CA TYR A 14 17.89 -10.26 -7.25
C TYR A 14 18.38 -8.91 -6.72
N ASP A 15 17.95 -7.81 -7.36
CA ASP A 15 18.17 -6.43 -6.91
C ASP A 15 19.56 -6.14 -6.28
N PRO A 16 20.66 -6.26 -7.05
CA PRO A 16 22.01 -6.03 -6.54
C PRO A 16 22.22 -4.60 -6.04
N GLU A 17 21.49 -3.62 -6.59
CA GLU A 17 21.55 -2.22 -6.16
C GLU A 17 20.89 -2.03 -4.79
N GLY A 18 19.67 -2.53 -4.57
CA GLY A 18 19.00 -2.48 -3.27
C GLY A 18 19.79 -3.21 -2.18
N ARG A 19 20.39 -4.37 -2.53
CA ARG A 19 21.33 -5.07 -1.65
C ARG A 19 22.50 -4.18 -1.24
N GLN A 20 23.14 -3.51 -2.19
CA GLN A 20 24.29 -2.65 -1.93
C GLN A 20 23.91 -1.45 -1.06
N GLN A 21 22.75 -0.83 -1.32
CA GLN A 21 22.24 0.31 -0.54
C GLN A 21 22.04 -0.05 0.94
N LEU A 22 21.70 -1.31 1.24
CA LEU A 22 21.55 -1.82 2.60
C LEU A 22 22.81 -2.50 3.15
N GLY A 23 23.96 -2.33 2.50
CA GLY A 23 25.26 -2.81 2.99
C GLY A 23 25.43 -4.33 2.88
N GLY A 24 24.71 -4.99 1.98
CA GLY A 24 24.96 -6.39 1.59
C GLY A 24 24.11 -7.45 2.27
N TYR A 25 23.50 -7.13 3.42
CA TYR A 25 22.70 -8.07 4.24
C TYR A 25 21.74 -7.33 5.19
N VAL A 26 20.64 -7.98 5.59
CA VAL A 26 19.70 -7.47 6.59
C VAL A 26 19.48 -8.42 7.77
N THR A 27 19.87 -9.70 7.69
CA THR A 27 19.67 -10.67 8.78
C THR A 27 20.32 -10.19 10.07
N GLY A 28 19.53 -10.20 11.16
CA GLY A 28 19.99 -9.80 12.49
C GLY A 28 20.12 -8.28 12.67
N THR A 29 19.68 -7.48 11.69
CA THR A 29 19.75 -6.02 11.75
C THR A 29 18.37 -5.40 12.00
N GLN A 30 18.36 -4.10 12.27
CA GLN A 30 17.15 -3.28 12.35
C GLN A 30 17.03 -2.29 11.17
N LYS A 31 17.67 -2.61 10.04
CA LYS A 31 17.62 -1.77 8.83
C LYS A 31 16.18 -1.66 8.35
N TRP A 32 15.79 -0.44 7.98
CA TRP A 32 14.51 -0.23 7.34
C TRP A 32 14.56 -0.70 5.90
N ILE A 33 13.49 -1.34 5.47
CA ILE A 33 13.28 -1.81 4.11
C ILE A 33 12.14 -1.03 3.46
N GLY A 34 12.08 -1.03 2.14
CA GLY A 34 11.08 -0.34 1.34
C GLY A 34 10.33 -1.26 0.38
N THR A 35 9.79 -0.64 -0.68
CA THR A 35 9.08 -1.34 -1.75
C THR A 35 10.00 -2.25 -2.57
N SER A 36 11.27 -1.90 -2.75
CA SER A 36 12.30 -2.70 -3.43
C SER A 36 12.45 -4.08 -2.80
N GLU A 37 12.77 -4.13 -1.51
CA GLU A 37 12.96 -5.40 -0.78
C GLU A 37 11.66 -6.21 -0.69
N ALA A 38 10.52 -5.55 -0.48
CA ALA A 38 9.23 -6.21 -0.49
C ALA A 38 8.89 -6.80 -1.88
N CYS A 39 9.30 -6.14 -2.96
CA CYS A 39 9.16 -6.64 -4.33
C CYS A 39 10.05 -7.86 -4.55
N VAL A 40 11.32 -7.83 -4.11
CA VAL A 40 12.24 -8.97 -4.17
C VAL A 40 11.65 -10.19 -3.46
N LEU A 41 11.16 -10.01 -2.23
CA LEU A 41 10.55 -11.10 -1.45
C LEU A 41 9.38 -11.74 -2.19
N LEU A 42 8.48 -10.94 -2.77
CA LEU A 42 7.33 -11.46 -3.51
C LEU A 42 7.74 -12.12 -4.84
N ARG A 43 8.64 -11.50 -5.59
CA ARG A 43 9.16 -12.03 -6.86
C ARG A 43 9.94 -13.34 -6.67
N GLY A 44 10.67 -13.48 -5.56
CA GLY A 44 11.30 -14.73 -5.15
C GLY A 44 10.31 -15.89 -4.95
N GLN A 45 9.04 -15.57 -4.64
CA GLN A 45 7.93 -16.53 -4.57
C GLN A 45 7.13 -16.63 -5.88
N SER A 46 7.69 -16.16 -7.00
CA SER A 46 7.06 -16.13 -8.32
C SER A 46 5.77 -15.29 -8.41
N VAL A 47 5.57 -14.35 -7.47
CA VAL A 47 4.43 -13.42 -7.50
C VAL A 47 4.77 -12.25 -8.43
N ARG A 48 3.86 -11.93 -9.37
CA ARG A 48 4.02 -10.77 -10.26
C ARG A 48 3.81 -9.47 -9.48
N CYS A 49 4.94 -8.83 -9.21
CA CYS A 49 5.19 -7.54 -8.59
C CYS A 49 5.48 -6.31 -9.44
N ASN A 50 4.84 -5.15 -9.25
CA ASN A 50 5.39 -3.87 -9.74
C ASN A 50 5.35 -2.74 -8.70
N ILE A 51 6.37 -1.88 -8.76
CA ILE A 51 6.46 -0.66 -7.95
C ILE A 51 5.95 0.52 -8.80
N VAL A 52 5.00 1.28 -8.26
CA VAL A 52 4.48 2.50 -8.87
C VAL A 52 4.86 3.68 -7.99
N ALA A 53 5.75 4.53 -8.49
CA ALA A 53 6.22 5.72 -7.78
C ALA A 53 5.39 6.95 -8.15
N PHE A 54 5.06 7.76 -7.14
CA PHE A 54 4.36 9.03 -7.27
C PHE A 54 5.25 10.11 -6.68
N ARG A 55 5.61 11.09 -7.51
CA ARG A 55 6.42 12.23 -7.10
C ARG A 55 5.61 13.51 -7.28
N GLN A 56 5.88 14.49 -6.44
CA GLN A 56 5.28 15.80 -6.59
C GLN A 56 5.74 16.39 -7.94
N GLY A 57 4.77 16.83 -8.75
CA GLY A 57 5.07 17.51 -10.01
C GLY A 57 5.78 18.84 -9.76
N SER A 58 6.36 19.40 -10.82
CA SER A 58 6.94 20.74 -10.81
C SER A 58 5.91 21.77 -10.34
N ALA A 59 6.38 22.87 -9.73
CA ALA A 59 5.52 23.94 -9.27
C ALA A 59 4.65 24.48 -10.43
N GLY A 60 3.34 24.21 -10.39
CA GLY A 60 2.38 24.68 -11.41
C GLY A 60 1.32 23.66 -11.82
N ASP A 61 1.61 22.36 -11.76
CA ASP A 61 0.71 21.31 -12.29
C ASP A 61 -0.49 20.99 -11.40
N GLY A 62 -0.53 21.52 -10.16
CA GLY A 62 -1.62 21.29 -9.19
C GLY A 62 -1.76 19.83 -8.68
N SER A 63 -1.12 18.87 -9.33
CA SER A 63 -1.15 17.45 -8.99
C SER A 63 -0.08 17.11 -7.95
N THR A 64 -0.53 16.73 -6.75
CA THR A 64 0.35 16.28 -5.66
C THR A 64 0.61 14.78 -5.77
N ALA A 65 1.75 14.29 -5.27
CA ALA A 65 2.02 12.85 -5.16
C ALA A 65 0.89 12.11 -4.43
N ALA A 66 0.34 12.73 -3.39
CA ALA A 66 -0.81 12.22 -2.64
C ALA A 66 -2.07 12.08 -3.50
N ALA A 67 -2.35 13.06 -4.37
CA ALA A 67 -3.50 13.00 -5.29
C ALA A 67 -3.33 11.87 -6.30
N ALA A 68 -2.15 11.74 -6.90
CA ALA A 68 -1.84 10.69 -7.87
C ALA A 68 -1.91 9.29 -7.23
N ALA A 69 -1.38 9.11 -6.02
CA ALA A 69 -1.48 7.87 -5.26
C ALA A 69 -2.94 7.55 -4.89
N MET A 70 -3.72 8.54 -4.47
CA MET A 70 -5.14 8.34 -4.16
C MET A 70 -5.91 7.89 -5.42
N GLU A 71 -5.72 8.57 -6.54
CA GLU A 71 -6.34 8.21 -7.81
C GLU A 71 -5.95 6.80 -8.28
N GLN A 72 -4.67 6.42 -8.15
CA GLN A 72 -4.23 5.06 -8.47
C GLN A 72 -4.96 4.03 -7.59
N ALA A 73 -5.10 4.28 -6.29
CA ALA A 73 -5.78 3.37 -5.39
C ALA A 73 -7.26 3.20 -5.78
N PHE A 74 -7.94 4.30 -6.15
CA PHE A 74 -9.29 4.23 -6.69
C PHE A 74 -9.37 3.39 -7.95
N ARG A 75 -8.43 3.57 -8.89
CA ARG A 75 -8.36 2.75 -10.12
C ARG A 75 -8.16 1.27 -9.81
N HIS A 76 -7.26 0.94 -8.88
CA HIS A 76 -6.96 -0.44 -8.47
C HIS A 76 -8.20 -1.15 -7.92
N PHE A 77 -8.89 -0.54 -6.95
CA PHE A 77 -10.05 -1.16 -6.30
C PHE A 77 -11.35 -1.01 -7.10
N SER A 78 -11.43 -0.08 -8.06
CA SER A 78 -12.63 0.11 -8.91
C SER A 78 -12.56 -0.66 -10.23
N GLY A 79 -11.39 -1.19 -10.60
CA GLY A 79 -11.17 -1.93 -11.85
C GLY A 79 -12.07 -3.15 -12.05
N GLN A 80 -11.99 -3.76 -13.24
CA GLN A 80 -12.70 -5.00 -13.53
C GLN A 80 -12.15 -6.12 -12.62
N SER A 81 -13.04 -6.71 -11.84
CA SER A 81 -12.79 -7.81 -10.89
C SER A 81 -14.15 -8.39 -10.48
N SER A 82 -14.16 -9.60 -9.89
CA SER A 82 -15.39 -10.13 -9.30
C SER A 82 -15.86 -9.19 -8.19
N LYS A 83 -17.09 -8.70 -8.30
CA LYS A 83 -17.69 -7.69 -7.42
C LYS A 83 -18.90 -8.27 -6.73
N GLU A 84 -18.83 -8.37 -5.41
CA GLU A 84 -19.99 -8.66 -4.57
C GLU A 84 -20.49 -7.34 -3.98
N ARG A 85 -21.75 -6.99 -4.26
CA ARG A 85 -22.34 -5.72 -3.84
C ARG A 85 -23.29 -5.94 -2.68
N TRP A 86 -23.16 -5.10 -1.66
CA TRP A 86 -23.99 -5.10 -0.47
C TRP A 86 -24.61 -3.72 -0.29
N GLY A 87 -25.90 -3.67 0.06
CA GLY A 87 -26.67 -2.44 0.22
C GLY A 87 -27.15 -1.81 -1.10
N LEU A 88 -28.03 -0.81 -0.98
CA LEU A 88 -28.58 -0.03 -2.09
C LEU A 88 -28.38 1.46 -1.83
N GLY A 89 -28.05 2.24 -2.86
CA GLY A 89 -27.93 3.70 -2.77
C GLY A 89 -26.79 4.18 -1.87
N VAL A 90 -27.10 5.09 -0.94
CA VAL A 90 -26.11 5.67 -0.01
C VAL A 90 -25.62 4.60 0.97
N GLY A 91 -24.33 4.25 0.87
CA GLY A 91 -23.73 3.21 1.73
C GLY A 91 -23.53 1.86 1.05
N GLN A 92 -23.68 1.79 -0.27
CA GLN A 92 -23.28 0.60 -1.03
C GLN A 92 -21.82 0.24 -0.77
N VAL A 93 -21.58 -1.02 -0.40
CA VAL A 93 -20.26 -1.61 -0.23
C VAL A 93 -20.03 -2.58 -1.38
N THR A 94 -18.88 -2.47 -2.04
CA THR A 94 -18.46 -3.43 -3.06
C THR A 94 -17.21 -4.14 -2.58
N ARG A 95 -17.33 -5.45 -2.35
CA ARG A 95 -16.17 -6.31 -2.10
C ARG A 95 -15.57 -6.68 -3.45
N VAL A 96 -14.25 -6.57 -3.56
CA VAL A 96 -13.47 -6.89 -4.76
C VAL A 96 -12.40 -7.92 -4.44
N SER A 97 -12.03 -8.73 -5.43
CA SER A 97 -10.96 -9.74 -5.35
C SER A 97 -9.58 -9.18 -5.68
N ARG A 98 -9.31 -7.92 -5.32
CA ARG A 98 -8.02 -7.25 -5.58
C ARG A 98 -7.14 -7.33 -4.32
N PRO A 99 -5.84 -7.67 -4.45
CA PRO A 99 -4.91 -7.64 -3.33
C PRO A 99 -4.80 -6.24 -2.71
N PRO A 100 -4.44 -6.13 -1.42
CA PRO A 100 -4.13 -4.84 -0.82
C PRO A 100 -2.88 -4.22 -1.47
N LEU A 101 -2.73 -2.90 -1.35
CA LEU A 101 -1.56 -2.15 -1.83
C LEU A 101 -0.62 -1.89 -0.67
N TYR A 102 0.66 -2.26 -0.81
CA TYR A 102 1.69 -1.82 0.13
C TYR A 102 2.07 -0.38 -0.21
N LEU A 103 1.88 0.53 0.73
CA LEU A 103 2.11 1.97 0.60
C LEU A 103 3.38 2.35 1.35
N GLN A 104 4.35 2.90 0.64
CA GLN A 104 5.58 3.44 1.19
C GLN A 104 5.61 4.95 1.09
N HIS A 105 6.17 5.61 2.10
CA HIS A 105 6.74 6.93 1.99
C HIS A 105 7.99 7.03 2.87
N SER A 106 8.69 8.17 2.82
CA SER A 106 9.84 8.39 3.71
C SER A 106 9.45 8.22 5.17
N GLY A 107 10.10 7.25 5.82
CA GLY A 107 10.03 6.94 7.24
C GLY A 107 8.90 6.03 7.71
N HIS A 108 8.03 5.53 6.84
CA HIS A 108 6.97 4.59 7.26
C HIS A 108 6.32 3.86 6.08
N SER A 109 5.80 2.66 6.36
CA SER A 109 5.00 1.87 5.41
C SER A 109 3.65 1.49 6.02
N ARG A 110 2.65 1.32 5.15
CA ARG A 110 1.28 0.98 5.52
C ARG A 110 0.66 0.09 4.45
N THR A 111 -0.53 -0.46 4.72
CA THR A 111 -1.27 -1.29 3.77
C THR A 111 -2.62 -0.65 3.45
N VAL A 112 -2.88 -0.33 2.18
CA VAL A 112 -4.20 0.12 1.72
C VAL A 112 -5.06 -1.10 1.40
N VAL A 113 -6.20 -1.22 2.07
CA VAL A 113 -7.13 -2.36 1.94
C VAL A 113 -8.43 -1.99 1.24
N GLY A 114 -8.59 -0.72 0.85
CA GLY A 114 -9.74 -0.25 0.11
C GLY A 114 -9.81 1.26 0.01
N VAL A 115 -10.89 1.74 -0.61
CA VAL A 115 -11.16 3.16 -0.82
C VAL A 115 -12.60 3.48 -0.50
N GLN A 116 -12.88 4.73 -0.17
CA GLN A 116 -14.22 5.25 -0.02
C GLN A 116 -14.33 6.63 -0.66
N ARG A 117 -15.29 6.77 -1.58
CA ARG A 117 -15.74 8.05 -2.11
C ARG A 117 -17.07 8.44 -1.46
N ARG A 118 -17.16 9.67 -0.99
CA ARG A 118 -18.39 10.30 -0.49
C ARG A 118 -18.66 11.56 -1.28
N PHE A 119 -19.93 11.93 -1.35
CA PHE A 119 -20.37 13.21 -1.89
C PHE A 119 -21.15 13.93 -0.79
N ASP A 120 -20.70 15.12 -0.42
CA ASP A 120 -21.40 16.00 0.50
C ASP A 120 -21.65 17.38 -0.16
N LYS A 121 -22.16 18.34 0.61
CA LYS A 121 -22.47 19.69 0.09
C LYS A 121 -21.23 20.44 -0.44
N SER A 122 -20.05 20.06 0.03
CA SER A 122 -18.74 20.59 -0.37
C SER A 122 -18.14 19.84 -1.56
N GLY A 123 -18.78 18.77 -2.03
CA GLY A 123 -18.37 18.00 -3.20
C GLY A 123 -17.85 16.60 -2.86
N GLN A 124 -16.93 16.12 -3.69
CA GLN A 124 -16.35 14.78 -3.55
C GLN A 124 -15.31 14.74 -2.42
N VAL A 125 -15.46 13.78 -1.52
CA VAL A 125 -14.52 13.52 -0.42
C VAL A 125 -14.06 12.06 -0.48
N ASP A 126 -12.75 11.91 -0.67
CA ASP A 126 -12.11 10.62 -0.87
C ASP A 126 -11.27 10.19 0.34
N PHE A 127 -11.31 8.90 0.64
CA PHE A 127 -10.56 8.27 1.71
C PHE A 127 -9.89 7.00 1.24
N LEU A 128 -8.63 6.81 1.65
CA LEU A 128 -8.01 5.50 1.70
C LEU A 128 -8.41 4.79 3.00
N LEU A 129 -8.62 3.48 2.92
CA LEU A 129 -8.75 2.59 4.08
C LEU A 129 -7.39 1.92 4.30
N VAL A 130 -6.71 2.28 5.38
CA VAL A 130 -5.30 1.98 5.62
C VAL A 130 -5.14 1.21 6.94
N LEU A 131 -4.48 0.06 6.89
CA LEU A 131 -3.94 -0.62 8.05
C LEU A 131 -2.52 -0.14 8.29
N ASP A 132 -2.23 0.27 9.51
CA ASP A 132 -0.95 0.89 9.88
C ASP A 132 -0.30 0.06 11.01
N PRO A 133 0.88 -0.54 10.77
CA PRO A 133 1.56 -1.33 11.80
C PRO A 133 1.99 -0.49 13.01
N GLY A 134 2.07 0.84 12.86
CA GLY A 134 2.37 1.79 13.92
C GLY A 134 1.26 1.96 14.97
N LEU A 135 0.07 1.36 14.79
CA LEU A 135 -0.95 1.33 15.85
C LEU A 135 -0.46 0.54 17.09
N GLY A 136 0.39 -0.47 16.88
CA GLY A 136 0.74 -1.45 17.91
C GLY A 136 -0.45 -2.24 18.46
N ASP A 137 -0.19 -3.14 19.40
CA ASP A 137 -1.20 -4.09 19.90
C ASP A 137 -2.38 -3.40 20.58
N ARG A 138 -2.11 -2.39 21.42
CA ARG A 138 -3.17 -1.63 22.11
C ARG A 138 -4.06 -0.87 21.13
N GLY A 139 -3.45 -0.13 20.21
CA GLY A 139 -4.21 0.62 19.19
C GLY A 139 -5.02 -0.31 18.29
N PHE A 140 -4.48 -1.48 17.95
CA PHE A 140 -5.21 -2.48 17.20
C PHE A 140 -6.38 -3.08 18.01
N GLY A 141 -6.20 -3.34 19.31
CA GLY A 141 -7.28 -3.75 20.22
C GLY A 141 -8.42 -2.73 20.29
N ASP A 142 -8.09 -1.44 20.39
CA ASP A 142 -9.07 -0.35 20.37
C ASP A 142 -9.81 -0.27 19.03
N PHE A 143 -9.10 -0.45 17.92
CA PHE A 143 -9.68 -0.51 16.59
C PHE A 143 -10.70 -1.66 16.46
N LEU A 144 -10.35 -2.87 16.90
CA LEU A 144 -11.26 -4.02 16.87
C LEU A 144 -12.49 -3.78 17.75
N SER A 145 -12.30 -3.20 18.93
CA SER A 145 -13.39 -2.88 19.85
C SER A 145 -14.34 -1.83 19.25
N ALA A 146 -13.81 -0.76 18.65
CA ALA A 146 -14.60 0.25 17.95
C ALA A 146 -15.34 -0.33 16.73
N SER A 147 -14.70 -1.24 16.00
CA SER A 147 -15.30 -1.91 14.85
C SER A 147 -16.48 -2.78 15.25
N ARG A 148 -16.36 -3.56 16.34
CA ARG A 148 -17.47 -4.37 16.89
C ARG A 148 -18.64 -3.51 17.37
N ARG A 149 -18.37 -2.34 17.94
CA ARG A 149 -19.41 -1.36 18.31
C ARG A 149 -20.05 -0.66 17.12
N GLY A 150 -19.46 -0.74 15.92
CA GLY A 150 -19.94 -0.08 14.71
C GLY A 150 -19.67 1.44 14.64
N THR A 151 -18.99 2.03 15.62
CA THR A 151 -18.75 3.47 15.69
C THR A 151 -17.33 3.82 16.14
N GLY A 152 -16.79 4.91 15.59
CA GLY A 152 -15.47 5.43 15.94
C GLY A 152 -14.29 4.65 15.36
N TRP A 153 -14.51 3.57 14.62
CA TRP A 153 -13.45 2.79 13.97
C TRP A 153 -12.74 3.57 12.85
N GLN A 154 -13.44 4.55 12.26
CA GLN A 154 -12.97 5.30 11.09
C GLN A 154 -11.66 6.04 11.37
N LYS A 155 -11.43 6.53 12.59
CA LYS A 155 -10.20 7.27 12.94
C LYS A 155 -8.94 6.41 12.82
N PHE A 156 -9.06 5.10 13.01
CA PHE A 156 -7.93 4.18 12.94
C PHE A 156 -7.51 3.91 11.50
N VAL A 157 -8.46 3.82 10.57
CA VAL A 157 -8.19 3.33 9.21
C VAL A 157 -8.43 4.34 8.09
N LYS A 158 -9.29 5.35 8.25
CA LYS A 158 -9.57 6.31 7.18
C LYS A 158 -8.49 7.38 7.11
N ARG A 159 -7.98 7.62 5.90
CA ARG A 159 -7.03 8.70 5.61
C ARG A 159 -7.56 9.51 4.43
N SER A 160 -7.84 10.79 4.67
CA SER A 160 -8.13 11.76 3.61
C SER A 160 -6.84 12.21 2.94
N ILE A 161 -6.94 12.99 1.87
CA ILE A 161 -5.77 13.49 1.13
C ILE A 161 -4.91 14.48 1.94
N ALA A 162 -5.53 15.31 2.79
CA ALA A 162 -4.85 16.38 3.51
C ALA A 162 -3.62 15.91 4.34
N PRO A 163 -3.70 14.87 5.20
CA PRO A 163 -2.52 14.38 5.92
C PRO A 163 -1.47 13.72 5.00
N LEU A 164 -1.86 13.26 3.81
CA LEU A 164 -0.94 12.63 2.84
C LEU A 164 -0.14 13.68 2.05
N GLN A 165 -0.66 14.90 1.87
CA GLN A 165 0.06 15.96 1.17
C GLN A 165 1.36 16.43 1.85
N ARG A 166 1.61 15.99 3.09
CA ARG A 166 2.86 16.30 3.83
C ARG A 166 4.09 15.59 3.29
N LYS A 167 3.93 14.62 2.39
CA LYS A 167 5.04 13.87 1.78
C LYS A 167 5.08 14.19 0.28
N SER A 168 6.28 14.45 -0.21
CA SER A 168 6.55 14.76 -1.62
C SER A 168 6.59 13.51 -2.51
N GLU A 169 6.76 12.33 -1.90
CA GLU A 169 6.93 11.07 -2.62
C GLU A 169 6.19 9.93 -1.92
N TYR A 170 5.61 9.07 -2.75
CA TYR A 170 4.93 7.85 -2.36
C TYR A 170 5.29 6.73 -3.34
N GLU A 171 5.23 5.50 -2.87
CA GLU A 171 5.30 4.34 -3.74
C GLU A 171 4.21 3.35 -3.34
N PHE A 172 3.64 2.69 -4.35
CA PHE A 172 2.89 1.46 -4.14
C PHE A 172 3.68 0.27 -4.65
N LEU A 173 3.68 -0.81 -3.89
CA LEU A 173 3.94 -2.14 -4.44
C LEU A 173 2.59 -2.81 -4.73
N VAL A 174 2.39 -3.13 -6.00
CA VAL A 174 1.15 -3.65 -6.57
C VAL A 174 1.36 -5.09 -7.00
N ILE A 175 0.50 -5.99 -6.50
CA ILE A 175 0.45 -7.38 -6.98
C ILE A 175 -0.44 -7.42 -8.23
N GLU A 176 0.07 -8.03 -9.28
CA GLU A 176 -0.61 -8.21 -10.56
C GLU A 176 -1.02 -9.65 -10.78
N GLU A 177 -1.89 -9.87 -11.76
CA GLU A 177 -2.35 -11.21 -12.09
C GLU A 177 -1.28 -12.04 -12.81
N GLY A 178 -1.27 -13.33 -12.51
CA GLY A 178 -0.37 -14.33 -13.09
C GLY A 178 0.97 -14.46 -12.37
N ALA A 179 1.66 -15.57 -12.65
CA ALA A 179 2.99 -15.86 -12.10
C ALA A 179 4.10 -15.37 -13.03
N ILE A 180 5.27 -15.09 -12.47
CA ILE A 180 6.48 -14.78 -13.22
C ILE A 180 7.48 -15.93 -13.17
N THR A 181 8.26 -16.07 -14.23
CA THR A 181 9.44 -16.96 -14.26
C THR A 181 10.60 -16.35 -13.47
N ARG A 182 11.63 -17.16 -13.15
CA ARG A 182 12.82 -16.66 -12.45
C ARG A 182 13.53 -15.54 -13.22
N ASP A 183 13.61 -15.64 -14.54
CA ASP A 183 14.27 -14.64 -15.39
C ASP A 183 13.52 -13.30 -15.40
N GLN A 184 12.20 -13.32 -15.18
CA GLN A 184 11.38 -12.12 -15.04
C GLN A 184 11.38 -11.55 -13.62
N ALA A 185 11.86 -12.33 -12.65
CA ALA A 185 11.80 -12.02 -11.23
C ALA A 185 13.06 -11.29 -10.73
N ALA A 186 14.22 -11.60 -11.33
CA ALA A 186 15.51 -11.03 -11.00
C ALA A 186 15.62 -9.52 -11.34
#